data_AF-A0A176J8G0-F1
#
_entry.id   AF-A0A176J8G0-F1
#
_cell.length_a   1.000
_cell.length_b   1.000
_cell.length_c   1.000
_cell.angle_alpha   90.00
_cell.angle_beta   90.00
_cell.angle_gamma   90.00
#
_symmetry.space_group_name_H-M   'P 1'
#
loop_
_entity.id
_entity.type
_entity.pdbx_description
1 polymer ?
#
loop_
_entity_poly.entity_id
_entity_poly.type
_entity_poly.pdbx_seq_one_letter_code
_entity_poly.pdbx_strand_id
1 'polypeptide(L)' 'MRHYIMYTYVIQGERFMKIMDFQEGRIIEVSVAEWEEGGLYYELAMDLEGFKRKINEGHYDYYPPKTKK' A
#
# COMPACT_ATOMS: atom_id res chain seq x y z
N MET A 1 6.27 9.33 -10.96
CA MET A 1 5.54 8.83 -9.79
C MET A 1 6.56 8.73 -8.67
N ARG A 2 6.38 9.45 -7.55
CA ARG A 2 7.36 9.49 -6.45
C ARG A 2 7.20 8.29 -5.50
N HIS A 3 5.99 7.76 -5.42
CA HIS A 3 5.65 6.57 -4.66
C HIS A 3 5.22 5.43 -5.60
N TYR A 4 5.53 4.19 -5.24
CA TYR A 4 5.09 3.00 -5.95
C TYR A 4 4.57 1.96 -4.97
N ILE A 5 3.33 1.53 -5.15
CA ILE A 5 2.72 0.46 -4.36
C ILE A 5 3.34 -0.85 -4.82
N MET A 6 4.14 -1.47 -3.95
CA MET A 6 4.79 -2.75 -4.24
C MET A 6 3.77 -3.88 -4.15
N TYR A 7 3.07 -3.96 -3.03
CA TYR A 7 2.02 -4.92 -2.77
C TYR A 7 1.17 -4.51 -1.56
N THR A 8 0.01 -5.14 -1.44
CA THR A 8 -0.88 -5.08 -0.28
C THR A 8 -1.02 -6.45 0.35
N TYR A 9 -1.38 -6.49 1.62
CA TYR A 9 -1.72 -7.72 2.32
C TYR A 9 -2.72 -7.43 3.44
N VAL A 10 -3.40 -8.48 3.90
CA VAL A 10 -4.37 -8.40 4.98
C VAL A 10 -3.91 -9.26 6.14
N ILE A 11 -3.81 -8.68 7.33
CA ILE A 11 -3.52 -9.38 8.59
C ILE A 11 -4.65 -9.04 9.57
N GLN A 12 -5.29 -10.06 10.15
CA GLN A 12 -6.35 -9.88 11.16
C GLN A 12 -7.51 -8.96 10.72
N GLY A 13 -7.79 -8.89 9.41
CA GLY A 13 -8.85 -8.03 8.85
C GLY A 13 -8.41 -6.60 8.54
N GLU A 14 -7.18 -6.22 8.90
CA GLU A 14 -6.60 -4.93 8.56
C GLU A 14 -5.73 -5.04 7.30
N ARG A 15 -5.91 -4.08 6.39
CA ARG A 15 -5.17 -4.02 5.11
C ARG A 15 -3.97 -3.11 5.26
N PHE A 16 -2.82 -3.63 4.87
CA PHE A 16 -1.55 -2.92 4.87
C PHE A 16 -1.04 -2.74 3.45
N MET A 17 -0.35 -1.64 3.22
CA MET A 17 0.27 -1.25 1.96
C MET A 17 1.77 -1.13 2.15
N LYS A 18 2.54 -1.82 1.31
CA LYS A 18 4.00 -1.65 1.20
C LYS A 18 4.31 -0.77 0.01
N ILE A 19 4.97 0.35 0.26
CA ILE A 19 5.17 1.42 -0.71
C ILE A 19 6.65 1.75 -0.78
N MET A 20 7.21 1.79 -1.99
CA MET A 20 8.54 2.34 -2.23
C MET A 20 8.44 3.84 -2.41
N ASP A 21 9.12 4.60 -1.55
CA ASP A 21 9.34 6.04 -1.67
C ASP A 21 10.68 6.28 -2.39
N PHE A 22 10.61 6.74 -3.64
CA PHE A 22 11.80 7.02 -4.44
C PHE A 22 12.46 8.36 -4.10
N GLN A 23 11.76 9.25 -3.40
CA GLN A 23 12.31 10.54 -3.00
C GLN A 23 13.30 10.36 -1.84
N GLU A 24 12.93 9.55 -0.85
CA GLU A 24 13.79 9.25 0.30
C GLU A 24 14.56 7.93 0.16
N GLY A 25 14.22 7.10 -0.83
CA GLY A 25 14.89 5.81 -1.05
C GLY A 25 14.56 4.77 0.02
N ARG A 26 13.33 4.81 0.57
CA ARG A 26 12.89 3.94 1.67
C ARG A 26 11.60 3.17 1.35
N ILE A 27 11.35 2.11 2.09
CA ILE A 27 10.07 1.39 2.06
C ILE A 27 9.21 1.85 3.24
N ILE A 28 8.00 2.31 2.94
CA ILE A 28 7.00 2.71 3.90
C ILE A 28 5.96 1.59 4.00
N GLU A 29 5.55 1.27 5.22
CA GLU A 29 4.40 0.42 5.51
C GLU A 29 3.32 1.30 6.13
N VAL A 30 2.10 1.20 5.62
CA VAL A 30 0.96 1.99 6.06
C VAL A 30 -0.26 1.10 6.13
N SER A 31 -1.03 1.19 7.21
CA SER A 31 -2.34 0.57 7.27
C SER A 31 -3.43 1.47 6.65
N VAL A 32 -4.50 0.87 6.12
CA VAL A 32 -5.65 1.65 5.63
C VAL A 32 -6.28 2.49 6.75
N ALA A 33 -6.23 2.01 8.00
CA ALA A 33 -6.71 2.78 9.15
C ALA A 33 -5.86 4.04 9.39
N GLU A 34 -4.53 3.91 9.39
CA GLU A 34 -3.61 5.07 9.53
C GLU A 34 -3.82 6.11 8.41
N TRP A 35 -4.16 5.65 7.21
CA TRP A 35 -4.51 6.54 6.10
C TRP A 35 -5.81 7.30 6.35
N GLU A 36 -6.86 6.63 6.82
CA GLU A 36 -8.16 7.25 7.11
C GLU A 36 -8.11 8.20 8.31
N GLU A 37 -7.26 7.92 9.29
CA GLU A 37 -7.00 8.78 10.45
C GLU A 37 -6.15 10.01 10.09
N GLY A 38 -5.61 10.09 8.87
CA GLY A 38 -4.79 11.20 8.41
C GLY A 38 -3.36 11.17 8.96
N GLY A 39 -2.86 10.00 9.39
CA GLY A 39 -1.49 9.82 9.87
C GLY A 39 -0.42 9.92 8.78
N LEU A 40 -0.83 10.04 7.51
CA LEU A 40 0.08 10.16 6.38
C LEU A 40 0.43 11.60 6.07
N TYR A 41 1.69 11.81 5.64
CA TYR A 41 2.06 13.08 5.06
C TYR A 41 1.31 13.30 3.74
N TYR A 42 1.00 14.57 3.48
CA TYR A 42 0.05 15.02 2.46
C TYR A 42 0.32 14.45 1.06
N GLU A 43 1.58 14.37 0.65
CA GLU A 43 1.96 13.93 -0.70
C GLU A 43 1.67 12.43 -0.92
N LEU A 44 1.92 11.60 0.09
CA LEU A 44 1.59 10.17 0.02
C LEU A 44 0.09 9.94 0.00
N ALA A 45 -0.67 10.65 0.84
CA ALA A 45 -2.12 10.55 0.87
C ALA A 45 -2.74 10.93 -0.50
N MET A 46 -2.26 12.01 -1.10
CA MET A 46 -2.67 12.46 -2.44
C MET A 46 -2.37 11.43 -3.53
N ASP A 47 -1.16 10.86 -3.53
CA ASP A 47 -0.78 9.83 -4.49
C ASP A 47 -1.66 8.58 -4.34
N LEU A 48 -1.99 8.19 -3.09
CA LEU A 48 -2.80 7.00 -2.80
C LEU A 48 -4.29 7.15 -3.11
N GLU A 49 -4.86 8.35 -3.04
CA GLU A 49 -6.30 8.57 -3.33
C GLU A 49 -6.69 8.10 -4.73
N GLY A 50 -5.82 8.28 -5.74
CA GLY A 50 -6.02 7.76 -7.09
C GLY A 50 -6.05 6.22 -7.20
N PHE A 51 -5.53 5.52 -6.20
CA PHE A 51 -5.46 4.06 -6.14
C PHE A 51 -6.40 3.44 -5.10
N LYS A 52 -7.09 4.24 -4.28
CA LYS A 52 -7.93 3.79 -3.16
C LYS A 52 -8.85 2.63 -3.51
N ARG A 53 -9.60 2.77 -4.62
CA ARG A 53 -10.51 1.73 -5.09
C ARG A 53 -9.77 0.42 -5.42
N LYS A 54 -8.67 0.51 -6.16
CA LYS A 54 -7.88 -0.67 -6.57
C LYS A 54 -7.25 -1.37 -5.38
N ILE A 55 -6.77 -0.61 -4.40
CA ILE A 55 -6.21 -1.12 -3.14
C ILE A 55 -7.28 -1.91 -2.38
N ASN A 56 -8.48 -1.35 -2.23
CA ASN A 56 -9.59 -2.01 -1.53
C ASN A 56 -10.11 -3.24 -2.25
N GLU A 57 -10.08 -3.25 -3.58
CA GLU A 57 -10.41 -4.41 -4.42
C GLU A 57 -9.32 -5.51 -4.41
N GLY A 58 -8.17 -5.26 -3.78
CA GLY A 58 -7.08 -6.23 -3.68
C GLY A 58 -6.24 -6.37 -4.95
N HIS A 59 -6.28 -5.38 -5.86
CA HIS A 59 -5.51 -5.43 -7.11
C HIS A 59 -3.98 -5.55 -6.91
N TYR A 60 -3.50 -5.16 -5.74
CA TYR A 60 -2.09 -5.20 -5.38
C TYR A 60 -1.77 -6.32 -4.37
N ASP A 61 -2.73 -7.21 -4.08
CA ASP A 61 -2.53 -8.24 -3.05
C ASP A 61 -1.38 -9.17 -3.42
N TYR A 62 -0.50 -9.41 -2.44
CA TYR A 62 0.60 -10.33 -2.61
C TYR A 62 0.06 -11.76 -2.71
N TYR A 63 0.13 -12.33 -3.91
CA TYR A 63 -0.12 -13.73 -4.15
C TYR A 63 1.23 -14.46 -4.24
N PRO A 64 1.60 -15.28 -3.24
CA PRO A 64 2.83 -16.03 -3.31
C PRO A 64 2.81 -16.90 -4.58
N PRO A 65 3.94 -16.98 -5.32
CA PRO A 65 4.00 -17.83 -6.50
C PRO A 65 3.62 -19.26 -6.10
N LYS A 66 2.68 -19.86 -6.84
CA LYS A 66 2.27 -21.25 -6.62
C LYS A 66 3.52 -22.11 -6.79
N THR A 67 4.01 -22.68 -5.69
CA THR A 67 5.07 -23.68 -5.72
C THR A 67 4.55 -24.86 -6.54
N LYS A 68 5.15 -25.09 -7.72
CA LYS A 68 4.96 -26.35 -8.43
C LYS A 68 5.60 -27.42 -7.55
N LYS A 69 4.77 -28.27 -6.94
CA LYS A 69 5.23 -29.52 -6.33
C LYS A 69 5.79 -30.45 -7.41
#